data_AF-A0A7K2HNY6-F1
#
_entry.id   AF-A0A7K2HNY6-F1
#
_cell.length_a   1.000
_cell.length_b   1.000
_cell.length_c   1.000
_cell.angle_alpha   90.00
_cell.angle_beta   90.00
_cell.angle_gamma   90.00
#
_symmetry.space_group_name_H-M   'P 1'
#
loop_
_entity.id
_entity.type
_entity.pdbx_description
1 polymer ?
#
loop_
_entity_poly.entity_id
_entity_poly.type
_entity_poly.pdbx_seq_one_letter_code
_entity_poly.pdbx_strand_id
1 'polypeptide(L)'
;MGALSWWHWVIVLLVVVILFGSKKLPDAARGLGQSLRIFKSEVKEMQNDGKDADEPAAPTTRELPPGDVPTNTTPKSPDDVKKSA
;
A
#
# COMPACT_ATOMS: atom_id res chain seq x y z
N MET A 1 -6.35 39.81 15.05
CA MET A 1 -7.21 39.01 14.15
C MET A 1 -6.41 37.80 13.67
N GLY A 2 -6.07 36.91 14.60
CA GLY A 2 -5.16 35.79 14.35
C GLY A 2 -5.89 34.72 13.54
N ALA A 3 -5.49 34.59 12.28
CA ALA A 3 -6.03 33.61 11.35
C ALA A 3 -6.04 32.22 11.99
N LEU A 4 -7.26 31.72 12.22
CA LEU A 4 -7.63 30.33 11.94
C LEU A 4 -6.61 29.34 12.49
N SER A 5 -6.51 29.36 13.81
CA SER A 5 -5.96 28.34 14.67
C SER A 5 -5.90 26.96 14.01
N TRP A 6 -4.71 26.36 14.01
CA TRP A 6 -4.46 24.95 13.74
C TRP A 6 -5.51 23.99 14.34
N TRP A 7 -6.14 24.39 15.45
CA TRP A 7 -7.32 23.75 16.03
C TRP A 7 -8.40 23.45 14.97
N HIS A 8 -8.82 24.41 14.14
CA HIS A 8 -9.91 24.21 13.15
C HIS A 8 -9.68 22.98 12.25
N TRP A 9 -8.44 22.74 11.82
CA TRP A 9 -8.09 21.57 11.01
C TRP A 9 -8.32 20.25 11.74
N VAL A 10 -8.09 20.21 13.06
CA VAL A 10 -8.38 19.04 13.90
C VAL A 10 -9.89 18.77 13.97
N ILE A 11 -10.73 19.81 14.08
CA ILE A 11 -12.21 19.67 14.07
C ILE A 11 -12.67 19.10 12.73
N VAL A 12 -12.17 19.66 11.62
CA VAL A 12 -12.53 19.19 10.28
C VAL A 12 -12.13 17.73 10.12
N LEU A 13 -10.91 17.34 10.51
CA LEU A 13 -10.45 15.96 10.43
C LEU A 13 -11.33 15.03 11.28
N LEU A 14 -11.72 15.46 12.48
CA LEU A 14 -12.63 14.70 13.34
C LEU A 14 -14.00 14.47 12.67
N VAL A 15 -14.59 15.51 12.07
CA VAL A 15 -15.88 15.42 11.37
C VAL A 15 -15.79 14.48 10.17
N VAL A 16 -14.71 14.57 9.38
CA VAL A 16 -14.48 13.68 8.24
C VAL A 16 -14.35 12.22 8.71
N VAL A 17 -13.65 11.95 9.81
CA VAL A 17 -13.54 10.60 10.39
C VAL A 17 -14.90 10.08 10.84
N ILE A 18 -15.77 10.93 11.40
CA ILE A 18 -17.11 10.52 11.83
C ILE A 18 -18.01 10.20 10.62
N LEU A 19 -17.98 11.02 9.56
CA LEU A 19 -18.79 10.82 8.36
C LEU A 19 -18.34 9.61 7.52
N PHE A 20 -17.04 9.48 7.30
CA PHE A 20 -16.48 8.41 6.45
C PHE A 20 -16.17 7.14 7.25
N GLY A 21 -15.98 7.25 8.56
CA GLY A 21 -15.57 6.15 9.43
C GLY A 21 -14.06 5.91 9.46
N SER A 22 -13.57 5.36 10.57
CA SER A 22 -12.15 5.08 10.83
C SER A 22 -11.50 4.10 9.84
N LYS A 23 -12.31 3.31 9.13
CA LYS A 23 -11.83 2.24 8.23
C LYS A 23 -11.78 2.67 6.76
N LYS A 24 -12.58 3.66 6.34
CA LYS A 24 -12.66 4.10 4.93
C LYS A 24 -11.67 5.20 4.59
N LEU A 25 -11.36 6.09 5.53
CA LEU A 25 -10.31 7.09 5.35
C LEU A 25 -8.92 6.50 5.07
N PRO A 26 -8.39 5.56 5.89
CA PRO A 26 -7.08 4.98 5.63
C PRO A 26 -7.08 4.09 4.39
N ASP A 27 -8.20 3.45 4.06
CA ASP A 27 -8.35 2.60 2.87
C ASP A 27 -8.32 3.43 1.58
N ALA A 28 -9.11 4.51 1.53
CA ALA A 28 -9.09 5.48 0.44
C ALA A 28 -7.75 6.20 0.33
N ALA A 29 -7.14 6.60 1.45
CA ALA A 29 -5.82 7.22 1.47
C ALA A 29 -4.72 6.26 1.00
N ARG A 30 -4.83 4.95 1.28
CA ARG A 30 -3.89 3.93 0.75
C ARG A 30 -4.04 3.79 -0.77
N GLY A 31 -5.26 3.70 -1.28
CA GLY A 31 -5.51 3.63 -2.73
C GLY A 31 -5.02 4.88 -3.48
N LEU A 32 -5.37 6.06 -2.97
CA LEU A 32 -4.92 7.36 -3.51
C LEU A 32 -3.41 7.58 -3.34
N GLY A 33 -2.84 7.12 -2.23
CA GLY A 33 -1.41 7.21 -1.97
C GLY A 33 -0.59 6.32 -2.90
N GLN A 34 -1.11 5.14 -3.24
CA GLN A 34 -0.46 4.23 -4.19
C GLN A 34 -0.49 4.79 -5.61
N SER A 35 -1.61 5.37 -6.07
CA SER A 35 -1.65 6.05 -7.37
C SER A 35 -0.72 7.26 -7.38
N LEU A 36 -0.81 8.15 -6.38
CA LEU A 36 0.08 9.31 -6.26
C LEU A 36 1.56 8.94 -6.19
N ARG A 37 1.93 7.79 -5.60
CA ARG A 37 3.31 7.31 -5.56
C ARG A 37 3.83 6.95 -6.95
N ILE A 38 3.00 6.31 -7.78
CA ILE A 38 3.35 5.96 -9.16
C ILE A 38 3.50 7.24 -9.98
N PHE A 39 2.50 8.12 -9.94
CA PHE A 39 2.57 9.43 -10.59
C PHE A 39 3.78 10.25 -10.12
N LYS A 40 4.10 10.23 -8.81
CA LYS A 40 5.27 10.94 -8.27
C LYS A 40 6.58 10.35 -8.78
N SER A 41 6.65 9.03 -8.97
CA SER A 41 7.85 8.35 -9.47
C SER A 41 8.07 8.66 -10.94
N GLU A 42 7.02 8.60 -11.76
CA GLU A 42 7.06 8.99 -13.18
C GLU A 42 7.41 10.48 -13.35
N VAL A 43 6.76 11.37 -12.57
CA VAL A 43 7.05 12.81 -12.60
C VAL A 43 8.47 13.11 -12.09
N LYS A 44 9.00 12.31 -11.15
CA LYS A 44 10.37 12.45 -10.65
C LYS A 44 11.38 11.96 -11.68
N GLU A 45 11.09 10.89 -12.41
CA GLU A 45 11.91 10.40 -13.52
C GLU A 45 12.00 11.46 -14.63
N MET A 46 10.87 12.03 -15.04
CA MET A 46 10.82 13.13 -16.00
C MET A 46 11.59 14.39 -15.55
N GLN A 47 11.65 14.66 -14.25
CA GLN A 47 12.45 15.76 -13.69
C GLN A 47 13.93 15.41 -13.51
N ASN A 48 14.26 14.14 -13.29
CA ASN A 48 15.63 13.66 -13.10
C ASN A 48 16.36 13.33 -14.40
N ASP A 49 15.66 13.16 -15.53
CA ASP A 49 16.28 13.07 -16.87
C ASP A 49 17.08 14.35 -17.26
N GLY A 50 17.05 15.40 -16.44
CA GLY A 50 17.90 16.59 -16.56
C GLY A 50 19.04 16.72 -15.54
N LYS A 51 19.13 15.89 -14.48
CA LYS A 51 20.18 15.91 -13.46
C LYS A 51 20.30 14.53 -12.79
N ASP A 52 21.39 13.86 -13.14
CA ASP A 52 22.10 12.75 -12.50
C ASP A 52 21.40 11.90 -11.44
N ALA A 53 21.43 10.60 -11.70
CA ALA A 53 21.10 9.50 -10.83
C ALA A 53 21.83 9.55 -9.47
N ASP A 54 21.08 9.45 -8.37
CA ASP A 54 21.61 9.04 -7.07
C ASP A 54 20.56 8.22 -6.27
N GLU A 55 20.79 6.91 -6.27
CA GLU A 55 20.56 5.88 -5.22
C GLU A 55 19.10 5.46 -4.79
N PRO A 56 18.84 4.15 -4.47
CA PRO A 56 17.52 3.53 -4.52
C PRO A 56 16.76 3.57 -3.19
N ALA A 57 15.45 3.83 -3.27
CA ALA A 57 14.55 3.67 -2.14
C ALA A 57 13.92 2.26 -2.14
N ALA A 58 14.68 1.27 -1.66
CA ALA A 58 14.13 0.00 -1.17
C ALA A 58 13.54 0.22 0.24
N PRO A 59 12.25 -0.06 0.49
CA PRO A 59 11.77 -0.29 1.83
C PRO A 59 11.98 -1.75 2.20
N THR A 60 12.90 -1.96 3.12
CA THR A 60 13.03 -3.09 4.05
C THR A 60 11.71 -3.84 4.31
N THR A 61 11.76 -5.14 4.02
CA THR A 61 11.04 -6.26 4.62
C THR A 61 10.48 -5.95 6.01
N ARG A 62 9.15 -6.00 6.17
CA ARG A 62 8.53 -6.34 7.47
C ARG A 62 8.42 -7.85 7.55
N GLU A 63 9.48 -8.46 8.05
CA GLU A 63 9.48 -9.82 8.59
C GLU A 63 8.83 -9.76 9.99
N LEU A 64 7.91 -10.67 10.25
CA LEU A 64 7.45 -11.06 11.58
C LEU A 64 7.65 -12.60 11.69
N PRO A 65 7.88 -13.13 12.90
CA PRO A 65 8.80 -14.24 13.20
C PRO A 65 8.32 -15.66 12.80
N PRO A 66 9.20 -16.69 12.88
CA PRO A 66 8.98 -18.04 12.37
C PRO A 66 8.20 -18.96 13.33
N GLY A 67 7.32 -19.79 12.77
CA GLY A 67 6.45 -20.77 13.45
C GLY A 67 4.99 -20.39 13.23
N ASP A 68 4.20 -21.04 12.39
CA ASP A 68 3.93 -22.47 12.34
C ASP A 68 3.84 -22.99 10.90
N VAL A 69 4.50 -24.12 10.63
CA VAL A 69 4.26 -24.94 9.46
C VAL A 69 3.08 -25.89 9.75
N PRO A 70 1.92 -25.76 9.09
CA PRO A 70 1.09 -26.93 8.84
C PRO A 70 1.57 -27.53 7.51
N THR A 71 2.34 -28.59 7.65
CA THR A 71 2.53 -29.65 6.66
C THR A 71 1.20 -29.96 5.98
N ASN A 72 1.05 -29.61 4.70
CA ASN A 72 0.37 -30.50 3.76
C ASN A 72 0.77 -30.20 2.32
N THR A 73 1.85 -30.84 1.88
CA THR A 73 2.05 -31.22 0.50
C THR A 73 0.88 -32.10 0.08
N THR A 74 0.00 -31.63 -0.82
CA THR A 74 -0.61 -32.42 -1.91
C THR A 74 -1.41 -31.48 -2.82
N PRO A 75 -0.84 -31.07 -3.97
CA PRO A 75 -1.63 -30.60 -5.11
C PRO A 75 -2.52 -31.76 -5.56
N LYS A 76 -3.81 -31.66 -5.25
CA LYS A 76 -4.84 -32.59 -5.74
C LYS A 76 -5.09 -32.33 -7.23
N SER A 77 -4.26 -32.92 -8.09
CA SER A 77 -4.68 -33.28 -9.46
C SER A 77 -3.76 -34.33 -10.06
N PRO A 78 -4.21 -35.60 -10.06
CA PRO A 78 -3.85 -36.54 -11.12
C PRO A 78 -5.10 -37.28 -11.61
N ASP A 79 -5.89 -36.65 -12.48
CA ASP A 79 -6.93 -37.31 -13.28
C ASP A 79 -6.37 -37.86 -14.62
N ASP A 80 -5.09 -38.21 -14.65
CA ASP A 80 -4.39 -38.82 -15.80
C ASP A 80 -4.29 -40.37 -15.73
N VAL A 81 -5.23 -41.04 -15.04
CA VAL A 81 -5.31 -42.51 -14.97
C VAL A 81 -6.67 -43.03 -15.46
N LYS A 82 -7.01 -42.74 -16.72
CA LYS A 82 -8.06 -43.51 -17.43
C LYS A 82 -7.86 -43.56 -18.94
N LYS A 83 -6.62 -43.75 -19.38
CA LYS A 83 -6.27 -44.04 -20.78
C LYS A 83 -5.24 -45.17 -20.91
N SER A 84 -5.42 -46.26 -20.16
CA SER A 84 -4.84 -47.59 -20.46
C SER A 84 -5.39 -48.62 -19.48
N ALA A 85 -6.57 -49.17 -19.79
CA ALA A 85 -7.02 -50.52 -19.46
C ALA A 85 -8.36 -50.77 -20.16
#